data_AF-A0A530JW72-F1
#
_entry.id   AF-A0A530JW72-F1
#
_cell.length_a   1.000
_cell.length_b   1.000
_cell.length_c   1.000
_cell.angle_alpha   90.00
_cell.angle_beta   90.00
_cell.angle_gamma   90.00
#
_symmetry.space_group_name_H-M   'P 1'
#
loop_
_entity.id
_entity.type
_entity.pdbx_description
1 polymer ?
#
loop_
_entity_poly.entity_id
_entity_poly.type
_entity_poly.pdbx_seq_one_letter_code
_entity_poly.pdbx_strand_id
1 'polypeptide(L)' 'MGKGRVEAFTDGVVAIIITIMVLELKVPHGEDFSALAPLWPVFFSYVLSFINVGIYWNNLHNMFH' A
#
# COMPACT_ATOMS: atom_id res chain seq x y z
N MET A 1 -7.58 5.52 26.93
CA MET A 1 -6.30 5.38 26.19
C MET A 1 -5.95 6.76 25.64
N GLY A 2 -4.77 7.31 25.91
CA GLY A 2 -4.40 8.64 25.40
C GLY A 2 -4.35 8.64 23.87
N LYS A 3 -4.92 9.67 23.22
CA LYS A 3 -5.05 9.79 21.75
C LYS A 3 -3.79 9.34 20.98
N GLY A 4 -2.61 9.80 21.39
CA GLY A 4 -1.34 9.45 20.72
C GLY A 4 -0.94 7.98 20.73
N ARG A 5 -1.45 7.15 21.66
CA ARG A 5 -1.17 5.69 21.63
C ARG A 5 -1.95 4.97 20.54
N VAL A 6 -3.18 5.41 20.28
CA VAL A 6 -4.04 4.82 19.23
C VAL A 6 -3.55 5.25 17.86
N GLU A 7 -3.12 6.50 17.75
CA GLU A 7 -2.51 7.06 16.54
C GLU A 7 -1.21 6.33 16.15
N ALA A 8 -0.24 6.24 17.05
CA ALA A 8 1.01 5.52 16.78
C ALA A 8 0.81 4.04 16.43
N PHE A 9 -0.20 3.39 17.03
CA PHE A 9 -0.57 2.03 16.67
C PHE A 9 -1.15 1.97 15.24
N THR A 10 -2.04 2.91 14.90
CA THR A 10 -2.67 3.00 13.59
C THR A 10 -1.64 3.27 12.49
N ASP A 11 -0.68 4.17 12.73
CA ASP A 11 0.42 4.46 11.81
C ASP A 11 1.27 3.22 11.55
N GLY A 12 1.60 2.45 12.60
CA GLY A 12 2.33 1.20 12.46
C GLY A 12 1.57 0.16 11.64
N VAL A 13 0.26 0.01 11.87
CA VAL A 13 -0.58 -0.93 11.11
C VAL A 13 -0.65 -0.53 9.63
N VAL A 14 -0.88 0.75 9.32
CA VAL A 14 -0.92 1.24 7.92
C VAL A 14 0.43 1.05 7.25
N ALA A 15 1.54 1.35 7.93
CA ALA A 15 2.88 1.14 7.38
C ALA A 15 3.12 -0.33 7.00
N ILE A 16 2.71 -1.29 7.85
CA ILE A 16 2.82 -2.72 7.55
C ILE A 16 1.95 -3.09 6.34
N ILE A 17 0.70 -2.62 6.28
CA ILE A 17 -0.20 -2.87 5.15
C ILE A 17 0.46 -2.40 3.84
N ILE A 18 0.99 -1.17 3.81
CA ILE A 18 1.67 -0.62 2.63
C ILE A 18 2.84 -1.51 2.19
N THR A 19 3.64 -2.03 3.14
CA THR A 19 4.76 -2.93 2.80
C THR A 19 4.33 -4.30 2.31
N ILE A 20 3.20 -4.83 2.79
CA ILE A 20 2.69 -6.13 2.34
C ILE A 20 2.08 -6.03 0.95
N MET A 21 1.44 -4.90 0.62
CA MET A 21 0.76 -4.71 -0.67
C MET A 21 1.68 -4.92 -1.88
N VAL A 22 2.97 -4.55 -1.78
CA VAL A 22 3.91 -4.73 -2.90
C VAL A 22 4.27 -6.20 -3.14
N LEU A 23 4.09 -7.06 -2.15
CA LEU A 23 4.41 -8.50 -2.26
C LEU A 23 3.47 -9.24 -3.21
N GLU A 24 2.29 -8.68 -3.50
CA GLU A 24 1.37 -9.20 -4.51
C GLU A 24 1.83 -8.91 -5.96
N LEU A 25 2.79 -8.00 -6.15
CA LEU A 25 3.42 -7.78 -7.45
C LEU A 25 4.44 -8.89 -7.74
N LYS A 26 3.95 -10.00 -8.29
CA LYS A 26 4.77 -11.18 -8.58
C LYS A 26 5.74 -10.95 -9.74
N VAL A 27 6.90 -11.56 -9.65
CA VAL A 27 7.91 -11.57 -10.72
C VAL A 27 7.35 -12.38 -11.91
N PRO A 28 7.41 -11.83 -13.15
CA PRO A 28 6.95 -12.56 -14.33
C PRO A 28 7.77 -13.82 -14.56
N HIS A 29 7.17 -14.87 -15.11
CA HIS A 29 7.83 -16.16 -15.38
C HIS A 29 8.59 -16.17 -16.72
N GLY A 30 9.16 -15.04 -17.13
CA GLY A 30 9.92 -14.88 -18.36
C GLY A 30 11.05 -13.88 -18.22
N GLU A 31 12.09 -14.03 -19.02
CA GLU A 31 13.31 -13.20 -18.96
C GLU A 31 13.23 -11.96 -19.87
N ASP A 32 12.22 -11.90 -20.75
CA ASP A 32 12.02 -10.83 -21.72
C ASP A 32 11.09 -9.72 -21.20
N PHE A 33 11.30 -8.49 -21.66
CA PHE A 33 10.43 -7.34 -21.34
C PHE A 33 8.97 -7.53 -21.72
N SER A 34 8.67 -8.38 -22.71
CA SER A 34 7.29 -8.72 -23.10
C SER A 34 6.51 -9.41 -21.98
N ALA A 35 7.21 -10.07 -21.04
CA ALA A 35 6.60 -10.73 -19.90
C ALA A 35 6.01 -9.74 -18.87
N LEU A 36 6.35 -8.45 -18.96
CA LEU A 36 5.77 -7.39 -18.12
C LEU A 36 4.40 -6.91 -18.63
N ALA A 37 4.11 -7.02 -19.93
CA ALA A 37 2.84 -6.57 -20.51
C ALA A 37 1.59 -7.13 -19.79
N PRO A 38 1.51 -8.44 -19.47
CA PRO A 38 0.36 -8.97 -18.74
C PRO A 38 0.29 -8.54 -17.27
N LEU A 39 1.38 -8.03 -16.68
CA LEU A 39 1.40 -7.55 -15.29
C LEU A 39 0.89 -6.11 -15.14
N TRP A 40 0.72 -5.37 -16.25
CA TRP A 40 0.28 -3.98 -16.23
C TRP A 40 -1.03 -3.74 -15.47
N PRO A 41 -2.10 -4.56 -15.62
CA PRO A 41 -3.33 -4.38 -14.85
C PRO A 41 -3.11 -4.55 -13.35
N VAL A 42 -2.29 -5.51 -12.94
CA VAL A 42 -1.98 -5.78 -11.52
C VAL A 42 -1.17 -4.63 -10.93
N PHE A 43 -0.17 -4.15 -11.66
CA PHE A 43 0.62 -2.99 -11.27
C PHE A 43 -0.26 -1.74 -11.11
N PHE A 44 -1.18 -1.50 -12.05
CA PHE A 44 -2.10 -0.38 -11.97
C PHE A 44 -3.04 -0.48 -10.76
N SER A 45 -3.62 -1.67 -10.51
CA SER A 45 -4.40 -1.93 -9.30
C SER A 45 -3.59 -1.68 -8.02
N TYR A 46 -2.33 -2.12 -7.97
CA TYR A 46 -1.42 -1.84 -6.85
C TYR A 46 -1.24 -0.34 -6.62
N VAL A 47 -0.95 0.44 -7.68
CA VAL A 47 -0.76 1.90 -7.58
C VAL A 47 -2.03 2.58 -7.06
N LEU A 48 -3.20 2.22 -7.60
CA LEU A 48 -4.47 2.77 -7.14
C LEU A 48 -4.75 2.43 -5.67
N SER A 49 -4.52 1.17 -5.27
CA SER A 49 -4.68 0.76 -3.88
C SER A 49 -3.71 1.49 -2.95
N PHE A 50 -2.45 1.67 -3.35
CA PHE A 50 -1.44 2.38 -2.58
C PHE A 50 -1.86 3.84 -2.33
N ILE A 51 -2.31 4.52 -3.38
CA ILE A 51 -2.81 5.90 -3.29
C ILE A 51 -4.02 5.97 -2.36
N ASN A 52 -4.99 5.05 -2.51
CA ASN A 52 -6.19 5.03 -1.66
C ASN A 52 -5.84 4.82 -0.17
N VAL A 53 -4.96 3.87 0.14
CA VAL A 53 -4.50 3.63 1.52
C VAL A 53 -3.74 4.84 2.07
N GLY A 54 -2.89 5.47 1.26
CA GLY A 54 -2.17 6.69 1.63
C GLY A 54 -3.10 7.87 1.92
N ILE A 55 -4.13 8.08 1.10
CA ILE A 55 -5.17 9.09 1.33
C ILE A 55 -5.94 8.78 2.62
N TYR A 56 -6.32 7.51 2.82
CA TYR A 56 -7.02 7.09 4.03
C TYR A 56 -6.18 7.35 5.29
N TRP A 57 -4.90 6.98 5.26
CA TRP A 57 -3.96 7.26 6.33
C TRP A 57 -3.83 8.75 6.60
N ASN A 58 -3.64 9.58 5.56
CA ASN A 58 -3.52 11.04 5.72
C ASN A 58 -4.76 11.63 6.41
N ASN A 59 -5.95 11.24 5.98
CA ASN A 59 -7.21 11.68 6.60
C ASN A 59 -7.32 11.21 8.06
N LEU A 60 -6.90 9.98 8.35
CA LEU A 60 -6.96 9.40 9.69
C LEU A 60 -5.95 10.05 10.64
N HIS A 61 -4.71 10.23 10.18
CA HIS A 61 -3.66 10.92 10.90
C HIS A 61 -4.06 12.38 11.19
N ASN A 62 -4.59 13.10 10.20
CA ASN A 62 -5.09 14.47 10.39
C ASN A 62 -6.31 14.57 11.32
N MET A 63 -7.12 13.51 11.45
CA MET A 63 -8.26 13.48 12.38
C MET A 63 -7.83 13.18 13.83
N PHE A 64 -6.73 12.46 14.02
CA PHE A 64 -6.22 12.10 15.35
C PHE A 64 -5.21 13.10 15.92
N HIS A 65 -4.53 13.86 15.06
CA HIS A 65 -3.71 15.03 15.42
C HIS A 65 -4.52 16.18 16.05
#